data_AF-A0A843GJ97-F1
#
_entry.id   AF-A0A843GJ97-F1
#
_cell.length_a   1.000
_cell.length_b   1.000
_cell.length_c   1.000
_cell.angle_alpha   90.00
_cell.angle_beta   90.00
_cell.angle_gamma   90.00
#
_symmetry.space_group_name_H-M   'P 1'
#
loop_
_entity.id
_entity.type
_entity.pdbx_description
1 polymer ?
#
loop_
_entity_poly.entity_id
_entity_poly.type
_entity_poly.pdbx_seq_one_letter_code
_entity_poly.pdbx_strand_id
1 'polypeptide(L)'
;MNDISGDDNEPIGLFDYNAYTPLGNLYNGNNRLNAFHINNFYTKETPVTIEVQDSYDGSVNLIVIGDEKTPIIINSGFSVLTDNKYKLTNREQSADTNKYQVANLIEQLSLIRNSYAANGSEIKLTNIELSSVKTGGQLKGGNYTFYLKFGDDDYNQTDIIAESRIVSVFNGTDCIPSTISGTLADERTDKMVELEIVGLNHVYSKLYIYYTREYSDVQGYRMTEAGVFVEPFEMTTGDSQKV
;
A
#
# COMPACT_ATOMS: atom_id res chain seq x y z
N MET A 1 65.87 -28.94 -12.94
CA MET A 1 65.44 -27.80 -12.12
C MET A 1 64.92 -26.75 -13.08
N ASN A 2 63.60 -26.57 -13.03
CA ASN A 2 62.78 -25.43 -13.48
C ASN A 2 63.48 -24.07 -13.25
N ASP A 3 63.17 -22.95 -13.92
CA ASP A 3 62.00 -22.58 -14.71
C ASP A 3 62.27 -21.28 -15.50
N ILE A 4 61.57 -21.17 -16.63
CA ILE A 4 60.90 -20.01 -17.25
C ILE A 4 61.71 -18.76 -17.65
N SER A 5 61.82 -18.62 -18.98
CA SER A 5 61.84 -17.38 -19.76
C SER A 5 60.44 -17.09 -20.36
N GLY A 6 60.00 -15.84 -20.39
CA GLY A 6 58.80 -15.36 -21.10
C GLY A 6 58.31 -14.07 -20.44
N ASP A 7 58.58 -12.89 -20.99
CA ASP A 7 57.77 -12.18 -22.00
C ASP A 7 56.43 -11.68 -21.42
N ASP A 8 56.49 -10.60 -20.64
CA ASP A 8 55.33 -9.92 -20.03
C ASP A 8 54.63 -8.98 -21.05
N ASN A 9 54.25 -9.55 -22.20
CA ASN A 9 53.19 -9.01 -23.04
C ASN A 9 51.91 -9.81 -22.76
N GLU A 10 51.37 -9.69 -21.54
CA GLU A 10 50.04 -10.17 -21.25
C GLU A 10 49.03 -9.29 -22.01
N PRO A 11 48.24 -9.85 -22.95
CA PRO A 11 47.18 -9.09 -23.57
C PRO A 11 46.17 -8.74 -22.49
N ILE A 12 45.89 -7.44 -22.36
CA ILE A 12 44.81 -6.88 -21.55
C ILE A 12 43.56 -7.72 -21.85
N GLY A 13 43.17 -8.55 -20.88
CA GLY A 13 42.13 -9.54 -21.06
C GLY A 13 40.89 -8.91 -21.68
N LEU A 14 40.43 -9.49 -22.79
CA LEU A 14 39.10 -9.25 -23.33
C LEU A 14 38.12 -9.39 -22.16
N PHE A 15 37.40 -8.32 -21.84
CA PHE A 15 36.19 -8.42 -21.04
C PHE A 15 35.27 -9.44 -21.72
N ASP A 16 35.10 -10.59 -21.07
CA ASP A 16 34.26 -11.66 -21.56
C ASP A 16 32.83 -11.12 -21.69
N TYR A 17 32.32 -11.08 -22.92
CA TYR A 17 31.03 -10.50 -23.28
C TYR A 17 29.83 -11.32 -22.72
N ASN A 18 30.11 -12.36 -21.90
CA ASN A 18 29.18 -13.43 -21.53
C ASN A 18 28.81 -13.52 -20.05
N ALA A 19 29.00 -12.46 -19.25
CA ALA A 19 28.47 -12.43 -17.89
C ALA A 19 27.65 -11.18 -17.58
N TYR A 20 26.96 -10.60 -18.58
CA TYR A 20 25.91 -9.63 -18.27
C TYR A 20 24.83 -10.31 -17.43
N THR A 21 24.77 -9.95 -16.15
CA THR A 21 23.69 -10.34 -15.26
C THR A 21 22.82 -9.09 -15.04
N PRO A 22 21.54 -9.12 -15.45
CA PRO A 22 20.59 -8.06 -15.12
C PRO A 22 20.48 -7.84 -13.61
N LEU A 23 19.76 -6.79 -13.18
CA LEU A 23 19.52 -6.48 -11.78
C LEU A 23 19.17 -7.74 -10.97
N GLY A 24 20.00 -8.09 -9.98
CA GLY A 24 19.84 -9.30 -9.17
C GLY A 24 18.85 -9.14 -8.02
N ASN A 25 17.69 -8.53 -8.29
CA ASN A 25 16.71 -8.12 -7.28
C ASN A 25 15.44 -8.98 -7.25
N LEU A 26 15.38 -10.11 -7.95
CA LEU A 26 14.19 -10.98 -7.97
C LEU A 26 14.38 -12.22 -7.08
N TYR A 27 13.64 -12.36 -6.00
CA TYR A 27 13.61 -13.57 -5.19
C TYR A 27 12.87 -14.69 -5.89
N ASN A 28 13.53 -15.86 -6.02
CA ASN A 28 12.82 -17.11 -6.21
C ASN A 28 12.19 -17.57 -4.89
N GLY A 29 11.17 -18.44 -4.95
CA GLY A 29 10.49 -18.98 -3.75
C GLY A 29 11.39 -19.75 -2.75
N ASN A 30 12.70 -19.85 -3.01
CA ASN A 30 13.71 -20.46 -2.13
C ASN A 30 14.67 -19.41 -1.51
N ASN A 31 14.27 -18.14 -1.43
CA ASN A 31 15.08 -17.02 -0.90
C ASN A 31 16.43 -16.79 -1.61
N ARG A 32 16.58 -17.20 -2.88
CA ARG A 32 17.76 -16.85 -3.70
C ARG A 32 17.40 -15.73 -4.66
N LEU A 33 18.31 -14.76 -4.76
CA LEU A 33 18.21 -13.66 -5.72
C LEU A 33 18.60 -14.14 -7.12
N ASN A 34 17.75 -13.82 -8.08
CA ASN A 34 17.89 -14.07 -9.51
C ASN A 34 17.92 -12.74 -10.27
N ALA A 35 18.36 -12.83 -11.52
CA ALA A 35 18.29 -11.73 -12.47
C ALA A 35 16.84 -11.34 -12.77
N PHE A 36 16.59 -10.04 -12.80
CA PHE A 36 15.34 -9.44 -13.20
C PHE A 36 15.30 -9.25 -14.72
N HIS A 37 14.29 -9.84 -15.36
CA HIS A 37 14.06 -9.71 -16.78
C HIS A 37 12.70 -9.07 -17.04
N ILE A 38 12.70 -7.99 -17.83
CA ILE A 38 11.47 -7.27 -18.20
C ILE A 38 10.53 -8.08 -19.10
N ASN A 39 11.03 -9.16 -19.71
CA ASN A 39 10.26 -10.06 -20.56
C ASN A 39 9.07 -10.73 -19.84
N ASN A 40 9.03 -10.65 -18.50
CA ASN A 40 7.88 -11.06 -17.71
C ASN A 40 6.67 -10.11 -17.87
N PHE A 41 6.87 -8.89 -18.37
CA PHE A 41 5.88 -7.81 -18.45
C PHE A 41 5.62 -7.35 -19.88
N TYR A 42 6.69 -7.24 -20.66
CA TYR A 42 6.67 -6.71 -22.01
C TYR A 42 7.19 -7.78 -22.97
N THR A 43 6.53 -7.95 -24.11
CA THR A 43 7.02 -8.87 -25.13
C THR A 43 8.15 -8.19 -25.91
N LYS A 44 8.96 -8.99 -26.62
CA LYS A 44 10.11 -8.49 -27.40
C LYS A 44 9.72 -7.45 -28.46
N GLU A 45 8.46 -7.38 -28.84
CA GLU A 45 7.95 -6.51 -29.91
C GLU A 45 7.31 -5.23 -29.37
N THR A 46 7.14 -5.09 -28.05
CA THR A 46 6.57 -3.89 -27.45
C THR A 46 7.67 -2.82 -27.30
N PRO A 47 7.58 -1.65 -27.97
CA PRO A 47 8.49 -0.56 -27.70
C PRO A 47 8.31 -0.11 -26.25
N VAL A 48 9.43 0.11 -25.57
CA VAL A 48 9.45 0.60 -24.18
C VAL A 48 10.29 1.86 -24.12
N THR A 49 9.81 2.83 -23.35
CA THR A 49 10.56 4.00 -22.91
C THR A 49 11.03 3.75 -21.49
N ILE A 50 12.31 3.99 -21.24
CA ILE A 50 12.92 3.87 -19.91
C ILE A 50 13.38 5.26 -19.48
N GLU A 51 12.86 5.75 -18.36
CA GLU A 51 13.29 6.98 -17.72
C GLU A 51 14.04 6.65 -16.43
N VAL A 52 15.18 7.33 -16.22
CA VAL A 52 15.98 7.17 -15.00
C VAL A 52 15.61 8.28 -14.05
N GLN A 53 15.20 7.91 -12.84
CA GLN A 53 14.96 8.85 -11.76
C GLN A 53 16.12 8.77 -10.77
N ASP A 54 16.97 9.79 -10.80
CA ASP A 54 18.11 9.90 -9.90
C ASP A 54 17.66 10.27 -8.49
N SER A 55 18.08 9.48 -7.50
CA SER A 55 18.07 9.84 -6.08
C SER A 55 16.70 10.20 -5.48
N TYR A 56 15.67 9.40 -5.75
CA TYR A 56 14.36 9.60 -5.11
C TYR A 56 14.37 9.22 -3.62
N ASP A 57 15.17 8.21 -3.26
CA ASP A 57 14.98 7.48 -2.00
C ASP A 57 16.30 6.93 -1.40
N GLY A 58 17.42 7.41 -1.92
CA GLY A 58 18.76 6.91 -1.65
C GLY A 58 19.30 5.97 -2.73
N SER A 59 18.47 5.46 -3.65
CA SER A 59 18.90 4.74 -4.85
C SER A 59 18.26 5.25 -6.14
N VAL A 60 18.70 4.71 -7.27
CA VAL A 60 18.24 5.04 -8.62
C VAL A 60 17.04 4.16 -8.97
N ASN A 61 15.95 4.79 -9.39
CA ASN A 61 14.78 4.11 -9.92
C ASN A 61 14.77 4.15 -11.45
N LEU A 62 14.28 3.08 -12.05
CA LEU A 62 14.02 2.96 -13.48
C LEU A 62 12.52 2.92 -13.69
N ILE A 63 11.96 3.93 -14.34
CA ILE A 63 10.56 3.96 -14.74
C ILE A 63 10.49 3.38 -16.15
N VAL A 64 9.71 2.32 -16.34
CA VAL A 64 9.52 1.69 -17.64
C VAL A 64 8.07 1.82 -18.08
N ILE A 65 7.89 2.42 -19.25
CA ILE A 65 6.60 2.66 -19.88
C ILE A 65 6.62 1.93 -21.21
N GLY A 66 5.65 1.05 -21.45
CA GLY A 66 5.46 0.46 -22.78
C GLY A 66 4.00 0.52 -23.20
N ASP A 67 3.78 0.31 -24.49
CA ASP A 67 2.44 0.38 -25.07
C ASP A 67 1.51 -0.67 -24.43
N GLU A 68 0.27 -0.25 -24.14
CA GLU A 68 -0.82 -1.09 -23.61
C GLU A 68 -0.59 -1.75 -22.24
N LYS A 69 0.45 -1.33 -21.49
CA LYS A 69 0.72 -1.83 -20.13
C LYS A 69 0.81 -0.70 -19.11
N THR A 70 0.49 -1.03 -17.86
CA THR A 70 0.68 -0.10 -16.74
C THR A 70 2.18 0.23 -16.60
N PRO A 71 2.55 1.51 -16.45
CA PRO A 71 3.91 1.90 -16.15
C PRO A 71 4.44 1.18 -14.90
N ILE A 72 5.69 0.74 -14.94
CA ILE A 72 6.35 0.09 -13.81
C ILE A 72 7.55 0.90 -13.32
N ILE A 73 7.88 0.76 -12.04
CA ILE A 73 9.06 1.33 -11.39
C ILE A 73 9.90 0.21 -10.82
N ILE A 74 11.18 0.19 -11.17
CA ILE A 74 12.17 -0.78 -10.71
C ILE A 74 13.23 -0.02 -9.93
N ASN A 75 13.36 -0.29 -8.64
CA ASN A 75 14.47 0.21 -7.85
C ASN A 75 15.71 -0.64 -8.12
N SER A 76 16.76 0.00 -8.62
CA SER A 76 17.99 -0.67 -9.01
C SER A 76 18.87 -1.08 -7.82
N GLY A 77 18.63 -0.51 -6.64
CA GLY A 77 19.48 -0.63 -5.46
C GLY A 77 20.80 0.15 -5.56
N PHE A 78 21.13 0.76 -6.70
CA PHE A 78 22.32 1.57 -6.86
C PHE A 78 22.12 2.97 -6.31
N SER A 79 23.03 3.39 -5.44
CA SER A 79 23.07 4.73 -4.85
C SER A 79 24.26 5.50 -5.39
N VAL A 80 24.03 6.74 -5.81
CA VAL A 80 25.09 7.67 -6.26
C VAL A 80 25.67 8.37 -5.04
N LEU A 81 26.97 8.24 -4.82
CA LEU A 81 27.74 8.93 -3.79
C LEU A 81 28.43 10.16 -4.38
N THR A 82 28.93 11.04 -3.52
CA THR A 82 29.84 12.13 -3.93
C THR A 82 31.08 11.55 -4.64
N ASP A 83 31.56 12.26 -5.66
CA ASP A 83 32.73 11.89 -6.50
C ASP A 83 32.49 10.74 -7.50
N ASN A 84 31.30 10.62 -8.10
CA ASN A 84 30.98 9.57 -9.10
C ASN A 84 31.22 8.14 -8.60
N LYS A 85 31.07 7.91 -7.30
CA LYS A 85 31.14 6.59 -6.70
C LYS A 85 29.72 6.03 -6.59
N TYR A 86 29.61 4.71 -6.68
CA TYR A 86 28.32 4.02 -6.59
C TYR A 86 28.40 2.92 -5.54
N LYS A 87 27.32 2.72 -4.79
CA LYS A 87 27.18 1.60 -3.85
C LYS A 87 25.85 0.90 -4.06
N LEU A 88 25.82 -0.41 -3.81
CA LEU A 88 24.57 -1.13 -3.68
C LEU A 88 24.04 -0.92 -2.26
N THR A 89 22.86 -0.33 -2.13
CA THR A 89 22.19 -0.13 -0.84
C THR A 89 21.08 -1.14 -0.66
N ASN A 90 21.07 -1.80 0.49
CA ASN A 90 19.88 -2.51 0.95
C ASN A 90 19.00 -1.54 1.74
N ARG A 91 17.71 -1.44 1.39
CA ARG A 91 16.77 -0.55 2.09
C ARG A 91 16.12 -1.38 3.20
N GLU A 92 16.57 -1.20 4.43
CA GLU A 92 15.94 -1.82 5.62
C GLU A 92 14.66 -1.08 6.00
N GLN A 93 13.65 -1.12 5.13
CA GLN A 93 12.26 -0.86 5.51
C GLN A 93 11.54 -2.21 5.74
N SER A 94 10.31 -2.18 6.27
CA SER A 94 9.48 -3.34 6.67
C SER A 94 9.45 -4.50 5.63
N ALA A 95 9.64 -4.17 4.35
CA ALA A 95 10.06 -5.07 3.28
C ALA A 95 11.20 -4.42 2.48
N ASP A 96 12.21 -5.21 2.06
CA ASP A 96 13.29 -4.75 1.18
C ASP A 96 12.69 -4.20 -0.14
N THR A 97 12.50 -2.88 -0.26
CA THR A 97 11.80 -2.25 -1.41
C THR A 97 12.56 -2.35 -2.73
N ASN A 98 13.82 -2.78 -2.66
CA ASN A 98 14.71 -3.04 -3.78
C ASN A 98 14.80 -4.54 -4.12
N LYS A 99 14.00 -5.41 -3.48
CA LYS A 99 13.94 -6.84 -3.77
C LYS A 99 12.50 -7.29 -3.95
N TYR A 100 12.26 -8.05 -5.00
CA TYR A 100 10.92 -8.37 -5.45
C TYR A 100 10.63 -9.86 -5.34
N GLN A 101 9.40 -10.21 -5.02
CA GLN A 101 8.92 -11.59 -5.01
C GLN A 101 8.14 -11.86 -6.29
N VAL A 102 8.45 -12.98 -6.97
CA VAL A 102 7.76 -13.37 -8.21
C VAL A 102 6.24 -13.43 -8.04
N ALA A 103 5.75 -13.88 -6.87
CA ALA A 103 4.33 -14.00 -6.58
C ALA A 103 3.56 -12.66 -6.62
N ASN A 104 4.22 -11.56 -6.23
CA ASN A 104 3.59 -10.24 -6.09
C ASN A 104 4.25 -9.20 -7.00
N LEU A 105 4.92 -9.65 -8.08
CA LEU A 105 5.83 -8.82 -8.86
C LEU A 105 5.13 -7.64 -9.56
N ILE A 106 3.90 -7.86 -10.06
CA ILE A 106 3.11 -6.79 -10.69
C ILE A 106 2.76 -5.71 -9.65
N GLU A 107 2.31 -6.12 -8.47
CA GLU A 107 1.93 -5.20 -7.39
C GLU A 107 3.11 -4.39 -6.87
N GLN A 108 4.27 -5.04 -6.72
CA GLN A 108 5.49 -4.40 -6.21
C GLN A 108 6.14 -3.42 -7.19
N LEU A 109 5.89 -3.58 -8.49
CA LEU A 109 6.51 -2.75 -9.54
C LEU A 109 5.56 -1.74 -10.16
N SER A 110 4.25 -1.84 -9.96
CA SER A 110 3.31 -0.91 -10.61
C SER A 110 3.55 0.52 -10.11
N LEU A 111 3.84 1.45 -11.03
CA LEU A 111 3.98 2.87 -10.71
C LEU A 111 2.64 3.45 -10.22
N ILE A 112 1.55 2.96 -10.79
CA ILE A 112 0.19 3.29 -10.38
C ILE A 112 -0.33 2.13 -9.54
N ARG A 113 -0.54 2.38 -8.24
CA ARG A 113 -1.14 1.39 -7.34
C ARG A 113 -2.63 1.28 -7.63
N ASN A 114 -2.99 0.27 -8.41
CA ASN A 114 -4.39 0.00 -8.75
C ASN A 114 -5.01 -0.98 -7.74
N SER A 115 -6.33 -0.90 -7.59
CA SER A 115 -7.13 -1.80 -6.75
C SER A 115 -7.39 -3.19 -7.36
N TYR A 116 -6.59 -3.62 -8.34
CA TYR A 116 -6.77 -4.93 -8.95
C TYR A 116 -6.34 -6.02 -7.98
N ALA A 117 -7.05 -7.15 -8.00
CA ALA A 117 -6.61 -8.38 -7.36
C ALA A 117 -5.25 -8.82 -7.95
N ALA A 118 -4.45 -9.55 -7.17
CA ALA A 118 -3.12 -10.05 -7.53
C ALA A 118 -3.02 -10.79 -8.88
N ASN A 119 -4.15 -11.25 -9.42
CA ASN A 119 -4.27 -11.93 -10.71
C ASN A 119 -4.59 -10.98 -11.90
N GLY A 120 -4.61 -9.67 -11.68
CA GLY A 120 -4.87 -8.64 -12.69
C GLY A 120 -6.25 -8.68 -13.34
N SER A 121 -7.18 -9.49 -12.82
CA SER A 121 -8.43 -9.83 -13.52
C SER A 121 -9.68 -9.18 -12.91
N GLU A 122 -9.64 -8.76 -11.65
CA GLU A 122 -10.82 -8.19 -10.97
C GLU A 122 -10.46 -6.96 -10.13
N ILE A 123 -11.26 -5.91 -10.21
CA ILE A 123 -11.17 -4.75 -9.31
C ILE A 123 -11.71 -5.20 -7.95
N LYS A 124 -10.87 -5.19 -6.91
CA LYS A 124 -11.31 -5.47 -5.55
C LYS A 124 -12.02 -4.22 -5.02
N LEU A 125 -13.34 -4.25 -5.05
CA LEU A 125 -14.17 -3.17 -4.50
C LEU A 125 -14.18 -3.30 -2.97
N THR A 126 -13.57 -2.34 -2.30
CA THR A 126 -13.61 -2.25 -0.84
C THR A 126 -14.98 -1.74 -0.40
N ASN A 127 -15.56 -2.37 0.62
CA ASN A 127 -16.85 -1.99 1.18
C ASN A 127 -16.77 -1.90 2.71
N ILE A 128 -17.63 -1.07 3.29
CA ILE A 128 -17.79 -0.94 4.75
C ILE A 128 -19.18 -1.47 5.13
N GLU A 129 -19.20 -2.56 5.88
CA GLU A 129 -20.42 -3.15 6.41
C GLU A 129 -20.54 -2.84 7.91
N LEU A 130 -21.75 -2.45 8.34
CA LEU A 130 -22.03 -2.30 9.76
C LEU A 130 -22.16 -3.71 10.36
N SER A 131 -21.21 -4.10 11.21
CA SER A 131 -21.28 -5.38 11.91
C SER A 131 -22.30 -5.30 13.05
N SER A 132 -22.17 -4.29 13.91
CA SER A 132 -23.13 -4.07 15.00
C SER A 132 -22.96 -2.70 15.69
N VAL A 133 -24.00 -2.25 16.37
CA VAL A 133 -23.90 -1.20 17.40
C VAL A 133 -24.07 -1.90 18.75
N LYS A 134 -23.04 -1.86 19.59
CA LYS A 134 -22.98 -2.60 20.87
C LYS A 134 -22.95 -1.63 22.05
N THR A 135 -23.38 -2.11 23.22
CA THR A 135 -23.15 -1.42 24.48
C THR A 135 -21.73 -1.70 24.99
N GLY A 136 -21.08 -0.69 25.58
CA GLY A 136 -19.71 -0.75 26.11
C GLY A 136 -18.79 0.37 25.62
N GLY A 137 -19.31 1.31 24.83
CA GLY A 137 -18.57 2.46 24.32
C GLY A 137 -18.93 3.78 25.01
N GLN A 138 -18.43 4.88 24.45
CA GLN A 138 -18.68 6.25 24.90
C GLN A 138 -18.90 7.20 23.70
N LEU A 139 -19.44 6.68 22.60
CA LEU A 139 -19.70 7.49 21.41
C LEU A 139 -20.76 8.54 21.70
N LYS A 140 -20.54 9.75 21.19
CA LYS A 140 -21.55 10.80 21.20
C LYS A 140 -22.74 10.37 20.34
N GLY A 141 -23.97 10.71 20.73
CA GLY A 141 -25.13 10.25 19.95
C GLY A 141 -25.35 11.04 18.67
N GLY A 142 -25.95 10.44 17.66
CA GLY A 142 -26.14 11.07 16.35
C GLY A 142 -26.03 10.07 15.20
N ASN A 143 -26.12 10.60 13.99
CA ASN A 143 -26.02 9.81 12.76
C ASN A 143 -24.60 9.90 12.22
N TYR A 144 -23.89 8.78 12.23
CA TYR A 144 -22.53 8.67 11.74
C TYR A 144 -22.51 8.12 10.31
N THR A 145 -21.67 8.72 9.47
CA THR A 145 -21.26 8.16 8.18
C THR A 145 -19.75 8.00 8.24
N PHE A 146 -19.24 6.80 7.96
CA PHE A 146 -17.83 6.49 7.98
C PHE A 146 -17.27 6.46 6.56
N TYR A 147 -16.06 6.97 6.39
CA TYR A 147 -15.34 6.99 5.13
C TYR A 147 -14.01 6.30 5.29
N LEU A 148 -13.59 5.58 4.25
CA LEU A 148 -12.36 4.81 4.26
C LEU A 148 -11.35 5.41 3.30
N LYS A 149 -10.07 5.41 3.71
CA LYS A 149 -8.92 5.64 2.86
C LYS A 149 -7.85 4.60 3.14
N PHE A 150 -7.13 4.16 2.12
CA PHE A 150 -5.92 3.37 2.32
C PHE A 150 -4.72 4.29 2.53
N GLY A 151 -3.67 3.77 3.15
CA GLY A 151 -2.37 4.41 3.11
C GLY A 151 -1.20 3.44 3.15
N ASP A 152 -0.04 3.97 2.81
CA ASP A 152 1.22 3.23 2.80
C ASP A 152 2.03 3.42 4.10
N ASP A 153 3.18 2.75 4.16
CA ASP A 153 4.10 2.83 5.31
C ASP A 153 4.61 4.26 5.53
N ASP A 154 4.67 5.06 4.47
CA ASP A 154 5.09 6.47 4.48
C ASP A 154 3.95 7.45 4.82
N TYR A 155 2.78 6.94 5.21
CA TYR A 155 1.58 7.72 5.59
C TYR A 155 0.94 8.52 4.45
N ASN A 156 1.28 8.22 3.20
CA ASN A 156 0.53 8.75 2.06
C ASN A 156 -0.83 8.08 2.00
N GLN A 157 -1.88 8.86 1.74
CA GLN A 157 -3.25 8.39 1.74
C GLN A 157 -3.86 8.46 0.35
N THR A 158 -4.74 7.51 0.04
CA THR A 158 -5.59 7.56 -1.15
C THR A 158 -6.71 8.59 -0.99
N ASP A 159 -7.48 8.79 -2.06
CA ASP A 159 -8.79 9.40 -1.90
C ASP A 159 -9.78 8.44 -1.19
N ILE A 160 -11.00 8.90 -0.90
CA ILE A 160 -12.05 8.08 -0.29
C ILE A 160 -12.37 6.90 -1.21
N ILE A 161 -12.20 5.69 -0.68
CA ILE A 161 -12.41 4.44 -1.43
C ILE A 161 -13.76 3.78 -1.13
N ALA A 162 -14.32 4.06 0.05
CA ALA A 162 -15.59 3.49 0.49
C ALA A 162 -16.27 4.41 1.49
N GLU A 163 -17.60 4.34 1.52
CA GLU A 163 -18.48 5.06 2.43
C GLU A 163 -19.45 4.06 3.07
N SER A 164 -19.68 4.18 4.38
CA SER A 164 -20.67 3.38 5.08
C SER A 164 -22.07 3.95 4.87
N ARG A 165 -23.08 3.13 5.13
CA ARG A 165 -24.44 3.67 5.36
C ARG A 165 -24.45 4.49 6.66
N ILE A 166 -25.50 5.29 6.83
CA ILE A 166 -25.74 6.01 8.08
C ILE A 166 -25.92 5.01 9.22
N VAL A 167 -25.12 5.18 10.27
CA VAL A 167 -25.16 4.43 11.53
C VAL A 167 -25.70 5.34 12.61
N SER A 168 -26.89 5.03 13.13
CA SER A 168 -27.51 5.82 14.19
C SER A 168 -27.03 5.35 15.56
N VAL A 169 -26.48 6.28 16.34
CA VAL A 169 -26.06 6.10 17.73
C VAL A 169 -27.05 6.83 18.64
N PHE A 170 -27.69 6.09 19.54
CA PHE A 170 -28.78 6.59 20.39
C PHE A 170 -28.67 6.04 21.82
N ASN A 171 -29.38 6.69 22.75
CA ASN A 171 -29.51 6.21 24.13
C ASN A 171 -30.54 5.09 24.23
N GLY A 172 -30.31 4.11 25.11
CA GLY A 172 -31.25 3.02 25.37
C GLY A 172 -30.72 1.66 24.91
N THR A 173 -31.56 0.64 25.02
CA THR A 173 -31.22 -0.73 24.61
C THR A 173 -31.95 -1.08 23.33
N ASP A 174 -31.20 -1.60 22.36
CA ASP A 174 -31.75 -2.18 21.14
C ASP A 174 -32.82 -3.20 21.53
N CYS A 175 -33.96 -3.19 20.81
CA CYS A 175 -35.13 -4.03 21.09
C CYS A 175 -35.98 -3.64 22.32
N ILE A 176 -35.67 -2.56 23.04
CA ILE A 176 -36.55 -2.02 24.11
C ILE A 176 -36.95 -0.58 23.77
N PRO A 177 -38.02 -0.36 22.96
CA PRO A 177 -38.39 0.96 22.45
C PRO A 177 -38.62 2.03 23.53
N SER A 178 -39.09 1.65 24.72
CA SER A 178 -39.34 2.58 25.83
C SER A 178 -38.07 3.20 26.42
N THR A 179 -36.91 2.61 26.15
CA THR A 179 -35.60 3.11 26.60
C THR A 179 -34.89 3.94 25.52
N ILE A 180 -35.38 3.88 24.28
CA ILE A 180 -34.72 4.50 23.12
C ILE A 180 -35.01 6.00 23.09
N SER A 181 -33.96 6.81 23.06
CA SER A 181 -34.05 8.26 22.91
C SER A 181 -32.88 8.80 22.09
N GLY A 182 -33.14 9.89 21.36
CA GLY A 182 -32.08 10.67 20.71
C GLY A 182 -31.24 11.43 21.73
N THR A 183 -30.12 11.97 21.28
CA THR A 183 -29.19 12.77 22.10
C THR A 183 -29.21 14.23 21.68
N LEU A 184 -28.84 15.13 22.60
CA LEU A 184 -28.64 16.55 22.31
C LEU A 184 -27.17 16.95 22.44
N ALA A 185 -26.73 17.83 21.54
CA ALA A 185 -25.37 18.34 21.45
C ALA A 185 -24.32 17.22 21.52
N ASP A 186 -23.42 17.24 22.51
CA ASP A 186 -22.32 16.29 22.68
C ASP A 186 -22.59 15.22 23.74
N GLU A 187 -23.86 14.96 24.04
CA GLU A 187 -24.25 13.88 24.94
C GLU A 187 -23.68 12.53 24.47
N ARG A 188 -23.04 11.83 25.42
CA ARG A 188 -22.41 10.53 25.20
C ARG A 188 -23.38 9.41 25.54
N THR A 189 -23.41 8.42 24.66
CA THR A 189 -24.12 7.16 24.83
C THR A 189 -23.18 6.10 25.37
N ASP A 190 -23.73 4.99 25.85
CA ASP A 190 -22.98 3.78 26.19
C ASP A 190 -22.61 2.93 24.96
N LYS A 191 -22.78 3.47 23.74
CA LYS A 191 -22.65 2.71 22.49
C LYS A 191 -21.25 2.78 21.90
N MET A 192 -20.89 1.70 21.22
CA MET A 192 -19.77 1.59 20.28
C MET A 192 -20.28 1.04 18.95
N VAL A 193 -19.60 1.37 17.87
CA VAL A 193 -19.89 0.87 16.52
C VAL A 193 -18.76 -0.10 16.15
N GLU A 194 -19.12 -1.28 15.66
CA GLU A 194 -18.21 -2.26 15.09
C GLU A 194 -18.48 -2.33 13.59
N LEU A 195 -17.47 -2.03 12.78
CA LEU A 195 -17.54 -2.09 11.33
C LEU A 195 -16.75 -3.29 10.84
N GLU A 196 -17.23 -3.90 9.75
CA GLU A 196 -16.50 -4.92 9.02
C GLU A 196 -16.15 -4.38 7.64
N ILE A 197 -14.86 -4.29 7.37
CA ILE A 197 -14.35 -3.82 6.09
C ILE A 197 -14.02 -5.04 5.26
N VAL A 198 -14.61 -5.12 4.07
CA VAL A 198 -14.45 -6.24 3.15
C VAL A 198 -13.74 -5.75 1.89
N GLY A 199 -12.94 -6.61 1.27
CA GLY A 199 -12.27 -6.26 0.03
C GLY A 199 -10.99 -5.47 0.26
N LEU A 200 -10.21 -5.83 1.29
CA LEU A 200 -8.94 -5.15 1.61
C LEU A 200 -7.90 -5.33 0.50
N ASN A 201 -7.22 -4.24 0.14
CA ASN A 201 -6.13 -4.29 -0.82
C ASN A 201 -4.78 -4.25 -0.11
N HIS A 202 -4.12 -5.41 -0.01
CA HIS A 202 -2.83 -5.59 0.67
C HIS A 202 -1.63 -4.97 -0.04
N VAL A 203 -1.84 -4.28 -1.17
CA VAL A 203 -0.85 -3.36 -1.74
C VAL A 203 -0.56 -2.19 -0.79
N TYR A 204 -1.55 -1.80 0.01
CA TYR A 204 -1.38 -0.80 1.06
C TYR A 204 -0.99 -1.52 2.37
N SER A 205 -0.60 -0.77 3.40
CA SER A 205 -0.31 -1.34 4.73
C SER A 205 -1.22 -0.81 5.84
N LYS A 206 -1.77 0.40 5.65
CA LYS A 206 -2.55 1.12 6.65
C LYS A 206 -3.94 1.45 6.16
N LEU A 207 -4.83 1.61 7.12
CA LEU A 207 -6.23 1.94 6.93
C LEU A 207 -6.61 3.15 7.76
N TYR A 208 -7.19 4.16 7.11
CA TYR A 208 -7.65 5.39 7.76
C TYR A 208 -9.16 5.46 7.70
N ILE A 209 -9.76 5.68 8.86
CA ILE A 209 -11.21 5.84 9.00
C ILE A 209 -11.50 7.29 9.36
N TYR A 210 -12.36 7.90 8.57
CA TYR A 210 -12.93 9.21 8.79
C TYR A 210 -14.40 9.05 9.12
N TYR A 211 -14.98 10.04 9.78
CA TYR A 211 -16.41 10.06 10.01
C TYR A 211 -16.97 11.46 9.89
N THR A 212 -18.23 11.54 9.50
CA THR A 212 -19.08 12.70 9.73
C THR A 212 -20.19 12.30 10.67
N ARG A 213 -20.51 13.15 11.64
CA ARG A 213 -21.63 12.96 12.56
C ARG A 213 -22.60 14.11 12.43
N GLU A 214 -23.86 13.77 12.24
CA GLU A 214 -24.96 14.71 12.27
C GLU A 214 -25.75 14.57 13.58
N TYR A 215 -25.97 15.70 14.24
CA TYR A 215 -26.63 15.74 15.54
C TYR A 215 -27.45 17.02 15.69
N SER A 216 -28.30 17.07 16.71
CA SER A 216 -29.03 18.28 17.06
C SER A 216 -28.27 19.05 18.13
N ASP A 217 -28.19 20.37 18.04
CA ASP A 217 -27.79 21.19 19.17
C ASP A 217 -28.88 21.23 20.27
N VAL A 218 -28.62 21.92 21.37
CA VAL A 218 -29.56 22.06 22.50
C VAL A 218 -30.85 22.81 22.14
N GLN A 219 -30.88 23.51 21.00
CA GLN A 219 -32.04 24.28 20.52
C GLN A 219 -32.83 23.55 19.43
N GLY A 220 -32.38 22.38 18.98
CA GLY A 220 -33.04 21.60 17.92
C GLY A 220 -32.48 21.82 16.51
N TYR A 221 -31.40 22.60 16.37
CA TYR A 221 -30.78 22.85 15.06
C TYR A 221 -29.85 21.69 14.67
N ARG A 222 -29.91 21.30 13.40
CA ARG A 222 -29.01 20.27 12.85
C ARG A 222 -27.60 20.84 12.73
N MET A 223 -26.66 20.11 13.29
CA MET A 223 -25.22 20.37 13.26
C MET A 223 -24.51 19.18 12.61
N THR A 224 -23.35 19.44 12.03
CA THR A 224 -22.49 18.42 11.43
C THR A 224 -21.06 18.62 11.94
N GLU A 225 -20.44 17.55 12.42
CA GLU A 225 -19.01 17.51 12.72
C GLU A 225 -18.33 16.46 11.82
N ALA A 226 -17.06 16.68 11.50
CA ALA A 226 -16.23 15.73 10.78
C ALA A 226 -14.96 15.47 11.60
N GLY A 227 -14.51 14.22 11.59
CA GLY A 227 -13.34 13.80 12.35
C GLY A 227 -12.62 12.62 11.70
N VAL A 228 -11.46 12.33 12.26
CA VAL A 228 -10.59 11.21 11.87
C VAL A 228 -10.17 10.47 13.13
N PHE A 229 -10.03 9.14 13.04
CA PHE A 229 -9.38 8.38 14.09
C PHE A 229 -7.87 8.67 14.07
N VAL A 230 -7.30 8.98 15.23
CA VAL A 230 -5.93 9.53 15.34
C VAL A 230 -4.87 8.54 14.86
N GLU A 231 -5.06 7.27 15.18
CA GLU A 231 -4.14 6.20 14.79
C GLU A 231 -4.74 5.40 13.63
N PRO A 232 -3.97 5.17 12.56
CA PRO A 232 -4.40 4.28 11.48
C PRO A 232 -4.46 2.83 11.99
N PHE A 233 -5.36 2.05 11.41
CA PHE A 233 -5.40 0.62 11.65
C PHE A 233 -4.39 -0.07 10.74
N GLU A 234 -3.57 -0.94 11.29
CA GLU A 234 -2.72 -1.83 10.52
C GLU A 234 -3.59 -2.85 9.77
N MET A 235 -3.28 -3.10 8.50
CA MET A 235 -4.05 -4.06 7.72
C MET A 235 -3.70 -5.50 8.08
N THR A 236 -4.74 -6.31 8.26
CA THR A 236 -4.58 -7.75 8.47
C THR A 236 -4.27 -8.47 7.16
N THR A 237 -3.81 -9.72 7.26
CA THR A 237 -3.54 -10.60 6.12
C THR A 237 -4.79 -11.23 5.50
N GLY A 238 -5.99 -10.96 6.05
CA GLY A 238 -7.26 -11.49 5.56
C GLY A 238 -8.00 -10.53 4.65
N ASP A 239 -8.96 -11.04 3.87
CA ASP A 239 -9.76 -10.23 2.94
C ASP A 239 -10.75 -9.28 3.62
N SER A 240 -11.00 -9.47 4.93
CA SER A 240 -11.81 -8.59 5.76
C SER A 240 -11.16 -8.29 7.11
N GLN A 241 -11.53 -7.15 7.68
CA GLN A 241 -11.07 -6.70 8.99
C GLN A 241 -12.20 -6.02 9.77
N LYS A 242 -12.31 -6.38 11.04
CA LYS A 242 -13.21 -5.71 11.98
C LYS A 242 -12.48 -4.58 12.69
N VAL A 243 -13.15 -3.44 12.83
CA VAL A 243 -12.67 -2.20 13.45
C VAL A 243 -13.72 -1.58 14.35
#